data_AF-L2FBJ1-F1
#
_entry.id   AF-L2FBJ1-F1
#
_cell.length_a   1.000
_cell.length_b   1.000
_cell.length_c   1.000
_cell.angle_alpha   90.00
_cell.angle_beta   90.00
_cell.angle_gamma   90.00
#
_symmetry.space_group_name_H-M   'P 1'
#
loop_
_entity.id
_entity.type
_entity.pdbx_description
1 polymer ?
#
loop_
_entity_poly.entity_id
_entity_poly.type
_entity_poly.pdbx_seq_one_letter_code
_entity_poly.pdbx_strand_id
1 'polypeptide(L)'
;MQLASIAFTGGREDEGLGGEDAAPHVIEALRLGGDKHFPTRRLITLWNHRRWRPTTTQWCRTRLGLDTFNISYFEWIASLRIDEYWIDALGEVLGVLADLPADERDNITPADWERLSTCQAAPNVTSVFYAPGEQQAGQAPRTARVDGFLATLDDSTYRLVHDHIAESLPRPEARTPLQEARDPDGRPRAPSRDPLDQPRAGQGRRRHQA
;
A
#
# COMPACT_ATOMS: atom_id res chain seq x y z
N MET A 1 -29.81 36.66 4.79
CA MET A 1 -29.21 35.66 5.69
C MET A 1 -27.77 36.10 5.97
N GLN A 2 -27.56 36.76 7.11
CA GLN A 2 -26.27 37.21 7.64
C GLN A 2 -25.50 36.04 8.27
N LEU A 3 -24.16 36.07 8.18
CA LEU A 3 -23.20 35.94 9.30
C LEU A 3 -21.87 36.57 8.79
N ALA A 4 -21.59 37.84 9.07
CA ALA A 4 -20.92 38.37 10.27
C ALA A 4 -19.43 37.97 10.39
N SER A 5 -18.56 38.97 10.21
CA SER A 5 -17.13 38.99 10.52
C SER A 5 -16.83 38.52 11.95
N ILE A 6 -15.74 37.77 12.12
CA ILE A 6 -14.87 37.90 13.29
C ILE A 6 -13.42 37.94 12.79
N ALA A 7 -12.72 38.98 13.24
CA ALA A 7 -11.34 39.30 12.97
C ALA A 7 -10.39 38.18 13.45
N PHE A 8 -9.47 37.75 12.59
CA PHE A 8 -8.27 37.03 13.02
C PHE A 8 -7.20 38.09 13.35
N THR A 9 -7.24 38.57 14.58
CA THR A 9 -6.13 39.34 15.16
C THR A 9 -4.95 38.39 15.34
N GLY A 10 -3.77 38.83 14.91
CA GLY A 10 -2.55 38.03 14.97
C GLY A 10 -2.02 37.83 16.38
N GLY A 11 -1.11 36.85 16.48
CA GLY A 11 -0.13 36.76 17.56
C GLY A 11 -0.45 35.73 18.64
N ARG A 12 -0.01 34.49 18.43
CA ARG A 12 0.79 33.83 19.47
C ARG A 12 1.77 32.89 18.80
N GLU A 13 3.03 33.19 19.06
CA GLU A 13 4.22 32.53 18.56
C GLU A 13 4.21 31.04 18.91
N ASP A 14 4.97 30.26 18.14
CA ASP A 14 5.39 28.91 18.47
C ASP A 14 5.87 28.87 19.94
N GLU A 15 4.98 28.49 20.86
CA GLU A 15 5.41 27.87 22.11
C GLU A 15 5.84 26.45 21.75
N GLY A 16 7.07 26.33 21.23
CA GLY A 16 7.81 25.09 21.30
C GLY A 16 7.79 24.67 22.76
N LEU A 17 7.15 23.53 23.05
CA LEU A 17 7.03 23.03 24.41
C LEU A 17 8.45 22.91 25.00
N GLY A 18 8.70 23.64 26.09
CA GLY A 18 9.94 23.62 26.84
C GLY A 18 10.28 22.20 27.27
N GLY A 19 11.57 21.85 27.21
CA GLY A 19 12.09 20.48 27.09
C GLY A 19 11.82 19.50 28.22
N GLU A 20 11.10 19.86 29.28
CA GLU A 20 10.79 18.98 30.42
C GLU A 20 9.30 18.57 30.44
N ASP A 21 8.37 19.51 30.17
CA ASP A 21 6.93 19.23 30.08
C ASP A 21 6.47 18.77 28.68
N ALA A 22 7.29 19.03 27.65
CA ALA A 22 7.03 18.57 26.29
C ALA A 22 7.05 17.04 26.16
N ALA A 23 7.93 16.41 26.94
CA ALA A 23 8.25 15.00 26.78
C ALA A 23 7.05 14.09 27.07
N PRO A 24 6.36 14.20 28.22
CA PRO A 24 5.16 13.40 28.48
C PRO A 24 4.06 13.65 27.45
N HIS A 25 3.83 14.92 27.07
CA HIS A 25 2.80 15.28 26.10
C HIS A 25 3.05 14.66 24.71
N VAL A 26 4.30 14.69 24.22
CA VAL A 26 4.67 14.10 22.93
C VAL A 26 4.52 12.58 22.97
N ILE A 27 4.94 11.94 24.05
CA ILE A 27 4.81 10.49 24.25
C ILE A 27 3.34 10.07 24.25
N GLU A 28 2.50 10.80 24.98
CA GLU A 28 1.05 10.57 25.04
C GLU A 28 0.40 10.78 23.67
N ALA A 29 0.73 11.88 22.98
CA ALA A 29 0.16 12.21 21.68
C ALA A 29 0.52 11.18 20.59
N LEU A 30 1.71 10.58 20.70
CA LEU A 30 2.17 9.50 19.82
C LEU A 30 1.74 8.11 20.31
N ARG A 31 1.00 8.00 21.43
CA ARG A 31 0.62 6.72 22.07
C ARG A 31 1.82 5.80 22.34
N LEU A 32 3.01 6.36 22.57
CA LEU A 32 4.24 5.62 22.86
C LEU A 32 4.29 5.20 24.33
N GLY A 33 3.31 4.44 24.80
CA GLY A 33 3.28 3.92 26.18
C GLY A 33 4.12 2.66 26.36
N GLY A 34 4.89 2.58 27.45
CA GLY A 34 5.59 1.37 27.91
C GLY A 34 7.04 1.60 28.36
N ASP A 35 7.67 0.56 28.93
CA ASP A 35 9.04 0.54 29.50
C ASP A 35 10.19 0.87 28.51
N LYS A 36 9.84 1.21 27.26
CA LYS A 36 10.81 1.55 26.22
C LYS A 36 11.34 2.96 26.46
N HIS A 37 12.63 3.06 26.77
CA HIS A 37 13.33 4.33 26.85
C HIS A 37 13.50 4.89 25.42
N PHE A 38 12.62 5.81 25.03
CA PHE A 38 12.74 6.50 23.76
C PHE A 38 13.76 7.66 23.85
N PRO A 39 14.44 7.99 22.75
CA PRO A 39 15.26 9.20 22.68
C PRO A 39 14.35 10.45 22.64
N THR A 40 13.87 10.86 23.81
CA THR A 40 12.88 11.92 24.01
C THR A 40 13.23 13.24 23.31
N ARG A 41 14.51 13.64 23.32
CA ARG A 41 14.96 14.85 22.64
C ARG A 41 14.72 14.79 21.13
N ARG A 42 14.96 13.64 20.50
CA ARG A 42 14.76 13.44 19.06
C ARG A 42 13.27 13.40 18.71
N LEU A 43 12.46 12.78 19.58
CA LEU A 43 11.00 12.82 19.47
C LEU A 43 10.47 14.26 19.50
N ILE A 44 10.90 15.06 20.47
CA ILE A 44 10.48 16.47 20.58
C ILE A 44 10.92 17.25 19.33
N THR A 45 12.16 17.05 18.86
CA THR A 45 12.64 17.71 17.63
C THR A 45 11.78 17.39 16.41
N LEU A 46 11.48 16.10 16.17
CA LEU A 46 10.63 15.68 15.06
C LEU A 46 9.20 16.22 15.22
N TRP A 47 8.66 16.18 16.43
CA TRP A 47 7.29 16.62 16.73
C TRP A 47 7.12 18.13 16.62
N ASN A 48 8.15 18.91 16.91
CA ASN A 48 8.14 20.36 16.71
C ASN A 48 8.25 20.74 15.22
N HIS A 49 8.62 19.82 14.35
CA HIS A 49 8.65 20.07 12.92
C HIS A 49 7.21 20.13 12.38
N ARG A 50 6.73 21.34 12.08
CA ARG A 50 5.33 21.63 11.70
C ARG A 50 4.75 20.72 10.60
N ARG A 51 5.57 20.32 9.62
CA ARG A 51 5.15 19.41 8.54
C ARG A 51 5.00 17.95 9.02
N TRP A 52 5.87 17.48 9.90
CA TRP A 52 5.88 16.08 10.36
C TRP A 52 4.90 15.83 11.50
N ARG A 53 4.61 16.84 12.32
CA ARG A 53 3.75 16.71 13.49
C ARG A 53 2.40 16.04 13.16
N PRO A 54 1.60 16.52 12.18
CA PRO A 54 0.28 15.94 11.92
C PRO A 54 0.39 14.48 11.45
N THR A 55 1.29 14.23 10.50
CA THR A 55 1.48 12.89 9.90
C THR A 55 1.98 11.88 10.93
N THR A 56 2.99 12.23 11.73
CA THR A 56 3.52 11.34 12.78
C THR A 56 2.49 11.08 13.88
N THR A 57 1.68 12.09 14.25
CA THR A 57 0.57 11.93 15.19
C THR A 57 -0.40 10.87 14.68
N GLN A 58 -0.86 11.04 13.44
CA GLN A 58 -1.88 10.18 12.86
C GLN A 58 -1.33 8.78 12.59
N TRP A 59 -0.08 8.68 12.13
CA TRP A 59 0.62 7.42 11.93
C TRP A 59 0.64 6.59 13.21
N CYS A 60 1.14 7.16 14.30
CA CYS A 60 1.26 6.46 15.58
C CYS A 60 -0.08 6.24 16.30
N ARG A 61 -1.20 6.74 15.76
CA ARG A 61 -2.53 6.33 16.24
C ARG A 61 -2.93 4.95 15.73
N THR A 62 -2.39 4.51 14.60
CA THR A 62 -2.65 3.20 14.01
C THR A 62 -1.72 2.13 14.59
N ARG A 63 -2.15 0.86 14.57
CA ARG A 63 -1.28 -0.25 14.99
C ARG A 63 -0.08 -0.42 14.07
N LEU A 64 -0.31 -0.37 12.77
CA LEU A 64 0.72 -0.37 11.75
C LEU A 64 1.79 0.70 12.06
N GLY A 65 1.36 1.91 12.39
CA GLY A 65 2.27 2.98 12.70
C GLY A 65 3.05 2.77 13.99
N LEU A 66 2.42 2.30 15.06
CA LEU A 66 3.12 1.97 16.30
C LEU A 66 4.18 0.87 16.13
N ASP A 67 3.88 -0.16 15.33
CA ASP A 67 4.80 -1.27 15.10
C ASP A 67 5.95 -0.91 14.14
N THR A 68 5.75 0.09 13.26
CA THR A 68 6.76 0.53 12.26
C THR A 68 7.48 1.82 12.61
N PHE A 69 7.01 2.58 13.60
CA PHE A 69 7.56 3.88 13.92
C PHE A 69 8.99 3.76 14.47
N ASN A 70 9.93 4.32 13.73
CA ASN A 70 11.34 4.40 14.11
C ASN A 70 11.79 5.86 14.11
N ILE A 71 11.91 6.44 15.30
CA ILE A 71 12.31 7.83 15.47
C ILE A 71 13.65 8.15 14.80
N SER A 72 14.60 7.23 14.78
CA SER A 72 15.89 7.49 14.14
C SER A 72 15.76 7.65 12.63
N TYR A 73 14.91 6.82 12.02
CA TYR A 73 14.64 6.84 10.59
C TYR A 73 13.82 8.07 10.19
N PHE A 74 12.76 8.39 10.94
CA PHE A 74 11.91 9.55 10.68
C PHE A 74 12.67 10.87 10.81
N GLU A 75 13.51 11.03 11.84
CA GLU A 75 14.36 12.23 11.98
C GLU A 75 15.39 12.31 10.85
N TRP A 76 15.96 11.18 10.42
CA TRP A 76 16.87 11.16 9.27
C TRP A 76 16.17 11.61 7.99
N ILE A 77 14.99 11.08 7.67
CA ILE A 77 14.20 11.55 6.51
C ILE A 77 13.92 13.05 6.64
N ALA A 78 13.51 13.50 7.83
CA ALA A 78 13.23 14.92 8.08
C ALA A 78 14.45 15.83 7.82
N SER A 79 15.66 15.31 8.06
CA SER A 79 16.91 16.03 7.80
C SER A 79 17.24 16.12 6.30
N LEU A 80 16.75 15.19 5.49
CA LEU A 80 17.01 15.13 4.04
C LEU A 80 16.13 16.07 3.22
N ARG A 81 15.14 16.77 3.83
CA ARG A 81 14.22 17.71 3.15
C ARG A 81 13.40 17.09 2.02
N ILE A 82 13.28 15.77 1.99
CA ILE A 82 12.35 15.02 1.13
C ILE A 82 11.03 14.76 1.87
N ASP A 83 10.67 15.69 2.76
CA ASP A 83 9.54 15.55 3.68
C ASP A 83 8.23 15.33 2.93
N GLU A 84 8.00 16.08 1.85
CA GLU A 84 6.75 16.06 1.08
C GLU A 84 6.46 14.67 0.53
N TYR A 85 7.43 14.03 -0.13
CA TYR A 85 7.28 12.67 -0.66
C TYR A 85 6.87 11.66 0.42
N TRP A 86 7.54 11.69 1.58
CA TRP A 86 7.25 10.73 2.64
C TRP A 86 5.97 11.06 3.41
N ILE A 87 5.64 12.33 3.57
CA ILE A 87 4.38 12.77 4.16
C ILE A 87 3.21 12.33 3.28
N ASP A 88 3.34 12.51 1.96
CA ASP A 88 2.32 12.09 0.99
C ASP A 88 2.18 10.57 1.00
N ALA A 89 3.29 9.82 0.94
CA ALA A 89 3.26 8.35 0.99
C ALA A 89 2.61 7.82 2.27
N LEU A 90 2.96 8.37 3.44
CA LEU A 90 2.30 8.01 4.71
C LEU A 90 0.83 8.42 4.72
N GLY A 91 0.51 9.57 4.13
CA GLY A 91 -0.84 10.07 3.97
C GLY A 91 -1.72 9.15 3.13
N GLU A 92 -1.20 8.62 2.03
CA GLU A 92 -1.90 7.63 1.19
C GLU A 92 -2.22 6.36 1.98
N VAL A 93 -1.26 5.81 2.73
CA VAL A 93 -1.49 4.64 3.59
C VAL A 93 -2.57 4.95 4.64
N LEU A 94 -2.47 6.11 5.30
CA LEU A 94 -3.47 6.56 6.27
C LEU A 94 -4.86 6.73 5.65
N GLY A 95 -4.94 7.15 4.38
CA GLY A 95 -6.18 7.23 3.61
C GLY A 95 -6.77 5.85 3.33
N VAL A 96 -5.96 4.90 2.86
CA VAL A 96 -6.40 3.52 2.63
C VAL A 96 -6.91 2.88 3.92
N LEU A 97 -6.14 2.99 5.01
CA LEU A 97 -6.58 2.52 6.33
C LEU A 97 -7.86 3.23 6.78
N ALA A 98 -8.07 4.47 6.35
CA ALA A 98 -9.24 5.23 6.70
C ALA A 98 -10.53 4.79 6.02
N ASP A 99 -10.39 4.30 4.79
CA ASP A 99 -11.51 3.86 3.96
C ASP A 99 -11.92 2.40 4.23
N LEU A 100 -11.08 1.62 4.92
CA LEU A 100 -11.43 0.25 5.28
C LEU A 100 -12.72 0.20 6.12
N PRO A 101 -13.65 -0.73 5.82
CA PRO A 101 -15.00 -0.78 6.41
C PRO A 101 -15.05 -1.27 7.87
N ALA A 102 -13.94 -1.16 8.60
CA ALA A 102 -13.86 -1.52 10.00
C ALA A 102 -13.07 -0.43 10.74
N ASP A 103 -13.52 -0.05 11.94
CA ASP A 103 -12.80 0.86 12.85
C ASP A 103 -11.46 0.26 13.37
N GLU A 104 -10.95 -0.77 12.67
CA GLU A 104 -9.86 -1.64 13.03
C GLU A 104 -8.51 -1.14 12.49
N ARG A 105 -8.38 0.17 12.26
CA ARG A 105 -7.06 0.84 12.05
C ARG A 105 -6.07 0.51 13.16
N ASP A 106 -6.60 0.12 14.32
CA ASP A 106 -5.90 -0.32 15.52
C ASP A 106 -5.52 -1.82 15.52
N ASN A 107 -5.88 -2.58 14.49
CA ASN A 107 -5.62 -4.02 14.40
C ASN A 107 -4.78 -4.44 13.18
N ILE A 108 -4.68 -3.60 12.15
CA ILE A 108 -3.85 -3.91 10.97
C ILE A 108 -2.38 -3.94 11.37
N THR A 109 -1.77 -5.12 11.33
CA THR A 109 -0.34 -5.33 11.62
C THR A 109 0.52 -5.06 10.38
N PRO A 110 1.86 -4.94 10.52
CA PRO A 110 2.75 -4.84 9.36
C PRO A 110 2.63 -6.02 8.38
N ALA A 111 2.40 -7.24 8.89
CA ALA A 111 2.23 -8.43 8.07
C ALA A 111 0.91 -8.38 7.28
N ASP A 112 -0.15 -7.89 7.89
CA ASP A 112 -1.43 -7.67 7.20
C ASP A 112 -1.29 -6.62 6.11
N TRP A 113 -0.62 -5.51 6.41
CA TRP A 113 -0.39 -4.43 5.45
C TRP A 113 0.47 -4.89 4.26
N GLU A 114 1.55 -5.63 4.50
CA GLU A 114 2.40 -6.21 3.45
C GLU A 114 1.55 -7.03 2.48
N ARG A 115 0.66 -7.88 2.99
CA ARG A 115 -0.24 -8.67 2.16
C ARG A 115 -1.30 -7.82 1.45
N LEU A 116 -1.94 -6.87 2.14
CA LEU A 116 -2.93 -5.95 1.55
C LEU A 116 -2.35 -5.16 0.38
N SER A 117 -1.09 -4.72 0.50
CA SER A 117 -0.40 -3.97 -0.55
C SER A 117 -0.23 -4.75 -1.87
N THR A 118 -0.34 -6.08 -1.83
CA THR A 118 -0.27 -6.93 -3.03
C THR A 118 -1.57 -7.00 -3.82
N CYS A 119 -2.71 -6.53 -3.28
CA CYS A 119 -4.02 -6.69 -3.92
C CYS A 119 -4.09 -6.08 -5.32
N GLN A 120 -3.41 -4.95 -5.55
CA GLN A 120 -3.38 -4.29 -6.85
C GLN A 120 -2.58 -5.07 -7.91
N ALA A 121 -1.57 -5.83 -7.49
CA ALA A 121 -0.75 -6.65 -8.37
C ALA A 121 -1.29 -8.09 -8.53
N ALA A 122 -2.20 -8.51 -7.64
CA ALA A 122 -2.75 -9.84 -7.66
C ALA A 122 -3.65 -10.06 -8.90
N PRO A 123 -3.51 -11.18 -9.63
CA PRO A 123 -4.40 -11.52 -10.74
C PRO A 123 -5.87 -11.63 -10.30
N ASN A 124 -6.08 -11.96 -9.04
CA ASN A 124 -7.37 -12.04 -8.39
C ASN A 124 -7.23 -11.67 -6.91
N VAL A 125 -7.94 -10.63 -6.48
CA VAL A 125 -7.98 -10.15 -5.08
C VAL A 125 -8.39 -11.26 -4.14
N THR A 126 -9.36 -12.09 -4.52
CA THR A 126 -9.82 -13.22 -3.70
C THR A 126 -8.71 -14.20 -3.35
N SER A 127 -7.66 -14.31 -4.18
CA SER A 127 -6.50 -15.17 -3.87
C SER A 127 -5.59 -14.64 -2.76
N VAL A 128 -5.67 -13.33 -2.47
CA VAL A 128 -4.93 -12.70 -1.36
C VAL A 128 -5.61 -13.03 -0.03
N PHE A 129 -6.94 -13.12 -0.03
CA PHE A 129 -7.79 -13.33 1.14
C PHE A 129 -8.11 -14.81 1.43
N TYR A 130 -8.20 -15.66 0.41
CA TYR A 130 -8.65 -17.04 0.59
C TYR A 130 -7.64 -18.02 0.02
N ALA A 131 -7.38 -19.08 0.78
CA ALA A 131 -6.51 -20.16 0.31
C ALA A 131 -7.15 -20.87 -0.89
N PRO A 132 -6.35 -21.27 -1.89
CA PRO A 132 -6.84 -22.13 -2.95
C PRO A 132 -7.17 -23.50 -2.35
N GLY A 133 -8.45 -23.74 -2.06
CA GLY A 133 -8.89 -25.04 -1.58
C GLY A 133 -8.65 -26.13 -2.62
N GLU A 134 -8.19 -27.30 -2.17
CA GLU A 134 -8.30 -28.53 -2.95
C GLU A 134 -9.79 -28.75 -3.24
N GLN A 135 -10.17 -28.65 -4.52
CA GLN A 135 -11.53 -28.90 -4.95
C GLN A 135 -11.81 -30.41 -4.84
N GLN A 136 -12.22 -30.87 -3.67
CA GLN A 136 -12.95 -32.13 -3.56
C GLN A 136 -14.40 -31.88 -3.98
N ALA A 137 -14.87 -32.67 -4.94
CA ALA A 137 -16.18 -32.51 -5.55
C ALA A 137 -17.30 -32.56 -4.50
N GLY A 138 -17.92 -31.40 -4.24
CA GLY A 138 -19.07 -31.27 -3.33
C GLY A 138 -18.89 -30.28 -2.17
N GLN A 139 -17.68 -29.77 -1.90
CA GLN A 139 -17.48 -28.74 -0.87
C GLN A 139 -17.76 -27.32 -1.39
N ALA A 140 -18.31 -26.48 -0.49
CA ALA A 140 -18.61 -25.07 -0.69
C ALA A 140 -17.40 -24.27 -1.25
N PRO A 141 -17.65 -23.18 -1.99
CA PRO A 141 -16.60 -22.40 -2.66
C PRO A 141 -15.55 -21.87 -1.66
N ARG A 142 -14.35 -21.55 -2.17
CA ARG A 142 -13.16 -21.03 -1.45
C ARG A 142 -13.51 -20.09 -0.28
N THR A 143 -13.66 -20.65 0.91
CA THR A 143 -14.12 -19.97 2.13
C THR A 143 -13.09 -20.00 3.25
N ALA A 144 -12.05 -20.84 3.13
CA ALA A 144 -10.98 -20.89 4.10
C ALA A 144 -10.10 -19.63 3.96
N ARG A 145 -10.11 -18.79 5.00
CA ARG A 145 -9.23 -17.63 5.12
C ARG A 145 -7.77 -18.07 5.04
N VAL A 146 -6.91 -17.18 4.57
CA VAL A 146 -5.47 -17.39 4.70
C VAL A 146 -5.07 -17.32 6.18
N ASP A 147 -4.30 -18.30 6.62
CA ASP A 147 -3.86 -18.39 8.01
C ASP A 147 -3.08 -17.15 8.44
N GLY A 148 -3.38 -16.63 9.62
CA GLY A 148 -2.76 -15.44 10.20
C GLY A 148 -3.10 -14.09 9.55
N PHE A 149 -3.79 -14.06 8.40
CA PHE A 149 -4.13 -12.80 7.73
C PHE A 149 -5.40 -12.19 8.30
N LEU A 150 -5.31 -10.92 8.75
CA LEU A 150 -6.40 -10.20 9.40
C LEU A 150 -7.07 -11.06 10.48
N ALA A 151 -6.23 -11.77 11.25
CA ALA A 151 -6.66 -12.83 12.17
C ALA A 151 -7.52 -12.30 13.33
N THR A 152 -7.42 -11.01 13.63
CA THR A 152 -8.21 -10.36 14.67
C THR A 152 -9.64 -10.04 14.23
N LEU A 153 -9.96 -10.12 12.93
CA LEU A 153 -11.28 -9.77 12.41
C LEU A 153 -12.24 -10.97 12.43
N ASP A 154 -13.52 -10.71 12.72
CA ASP A 154 -14.58 -11.71 12.57
C ASP A 154 -14.91 -12.01 11.10
N ASP A 155 -15.69 -13.08 10.84
CA ASP A 155 -15.97 -13.57 9.47
C ASP A 155 -16.82 -12.61 8.64
N SER A 156 -17.64 -11.79 9.27
CA SER A 156 -18.42 -10.75 8.59
C SER A 156 -17.50 -9.61 8.15
N THR A 157 -16.71 -9.09 9.08
CA THR A 157 -15.82 -7.95 8.88
C THR A 157 -14.72 -8.28 7.88
N TYR A 158 -14.16 -9.49 7.96
CA TYR A 158 -13.19 -9.98 6.98
C TYR A 158 -13.76 -10.00 5.55
N ARG A 159 -15.01 -10.44 5.38
CA ARG A 159 -15.69 -10.44 4.07
C ARG A 159 -15.97 -9.02 3.59
N LEU A 160 -16.40 -8.13 4.48
CA LEU A 160 -16.63 -6.72 4.13
C LEU A 160 -15.34 -6.05 3.64
N VAL A 161 -14.20 -6.30 4.28
CA VAL A 161 -12.90 -5.79 3.84
C VAL A 161 -12.53 -6.35 2.46
N HIS A 162 -12.71 -7.66 2.25
CA HIS A 162 -12.49 -8.29 0.94
C HIS A 162 -13.36 -7.63 -0.15
N ASP A 163 -14.66 -7.52 0.09
CA ASP A 163 -15.63 -7.02 -0.88
C ASP A 163 -15.34 -5.54 -1.20
N HIS A 164 -15.06 -4.73 -0.17
CA HIS A 164 -14.68 -3.33 -0.33
C HIS A 164 -13.41 -3.16 -1.19
N ILE A 165 -12.37 -3.97 -0.96
CA ILE A 165 -11.13 -3.92 -1.75
C ILE A 165 -11.37 -4.43 -3.17
N ALA A 166 -12.16 -5.48 -3.34
CA ALA A 166 -12.50 -6.02 -4.65
C ALA A 166 -13.32 -5.03 -5.50
N GLU A 167 -14.18 -4.22 -4.87
CA GLU A 167 -14.96 -3.15 -5.51
C GLU A 167 -14.13 -1.90 -5.80
N SER A 168 -13.21 -1.54 -4.90
CA SER A 168 -12.36 -0.36 -5.04
C SER A 168 -11.25 -0.51 -6.07
N LEU A 169 -10.84 -1.75 -6.38
CA LEU A 169 -9.81 -1.99 -7.37
C LEU A 169 -10.36 -1.81 -8.78
N PRO A 170 -9.64 -1.07 -9.66
CA PRO A 170 -10.06 -0.92 -11.04
C PRO A 170 -10.17 -2.31 -11.66
N ARG A 171 -11.38 -2.67 -12.08
CA ARG A 171 -11.63 -3.91 -12.82
C ARG A 171 -10.65 -3.87 -14.00
N PRO A 172 -9.83 -4.93 -14.22
CA PRO A 172 -8.88 -4.91 -15.32
C PRO A 172 -9.68 -4.58 -16.58
N GLU A 173 -9.41 -3.40 -17.16
CA GLU A 173 -10.01 -3.03 -18.43
C GLU A 173 -9.74 -4.21 -19.34
N ALA A 174 -10.82 -4.86 -19.79
CA ALA A 174 -10.72 -5.95 -20.74
C ALA A 174 -9.90 -5.38 -21.88
N ARG A 175 -8.63 -5.80 -21.98
CA ARG A 175 -7.62 -5.21 -22.88
C ARG A 175 -8.34 -4.88 -24.17
N THR A 176 -8.63 -3.59 -24.39
CA THR A 176 -9.19 -3.15 -25.66
C THR A 176 -8.20 -3.72 -26.66
N PRO A 177 -8.61 -4.61 -27.59
CA PRO A 177 -7.68 -5.22 -28.52
C PRO A 177 -6.92 -4.05 -29.11
N LEU A 178 -5.60 -4.02 -28.89
CA LEU A 178 -4.70 -3.05 -29.49
C LEU A 178 -5.19 -2.91 -30.91
N GLN A 179 -5.75 -1.74 -31.23
CA GLN A 179 -6.35 -1.47 -32.51
C GLN A 179 -5.22 -1.71 -33.48
N GLU A 180 -5.20 -2.90 -34.10
CA GLU A 180 -4.20 -3.30 -35.07
C GLU A 180 -4.11 -2.11 -36.00
N ALA A 181 -2.92 -1.52 -36.07
CA ALA A 181 -2.66 -0.40 -36.94
C ALA A 181 -3.09 -0.82 -38.36
N ARG A 182 -4.31 -0.43 -38.73
CA ARG A 182 -4.84 -0.63 -40.06
C ARG A 182 -4.05 0.33 -40.92
N ASP A 183 -3.29 -0.21 -41.86
CA ASP A 183 -2.84 0.56 -43.02
C ASP A 183 -4.10 1.19 -43.68
N PRO A 184 -4.00 2.37 -44.32
CA PRO A 184 -5.16 3.14 -44.79
C PRO A 184 -6.12 2.40 -45.75
N ASP A 185 -5.73 1.23 -46.25
CA ASP A 185 -6.52 0.38 -47.16
C ASP A 185 -7.17 -0.85 -46.50
N GLY A 186 -7.16 -0.97 -45.16
CA GLY A 186 -8.04 -1.90 -44.44
C GLY A 186 -7.76 -3.40 -44.61
N ARG A 187 -6.52 -3.81 -44.91
CA ARG A 187 -6.12 -5.23 -44.96
C ARG A 187 -5.27 -5.63 -43.74
N PRO A 188 -5.46 -6.83 -43.17
CA PRO A 188 -4.61 -7.33 -42.08
C PRO A 188 -3.18 -7.58 -42.58
N ARG A 189 -2.17 -7.11 -41.84
CA ARG A 189 -0.76 -7.41 -42.12
C ARG A 189 -0.51 -8.90 -41.88
N ALA A 190 -0.04 -9.59 -42.92
CA ALA A 190 0.45 -10.95 -42.76
C ALA A 190 1.67 -10.97 -41.81
N PRO A 191 1.76 -11.95 -40.89
CA PRO A 191 2.92 -12.06 -40.02
C PRO A 191 4.19 -12.28 -40.85
N SER A 192 5.17 -11.40 -40.65
CA SER A 192 6.48 -11.45 -41.27
C SER A 192 7.16 -12.76 -40.89
N ARG A 193 7.38 -13.64 -41.88
CA ARG A 193 8.19 -14.85 -41.71
C ARG A 193 9.65 -14.43 -41.81
N ASP A 194 10.31 -14.23 -40.66
CA ASP A 194 11.78 -14.24 -40.63
C ASP A 194 12.27 -15.67 -40.94
N PRO A 195 13.22 -15.84 -41.87
CA PRO A 195 13.63 -17.15 -42.36
C PRO A 195 14.85 -17.68 -41.59
N LEU A 196 14.67 -18.20 -40.38
CA LEU A 196 15.68 -18.99 -39.70
C LEU A 196 15.03 -20.10 -38.88
N ASP A 197 14.67 -21.19 -39.55
CA ASP A 197 15.02 -22.57 -39.18
C ASP A 197 14.17 -23.54 -40.02
N GLN A 198 14.77 -24.16 -41.04
CA GLN A 198 14.25 -25.40 -41.61
C GLN A 198 15.21 -26.53 -41.29
N PRO A 199 14.72 -27.67 -40.76
CA PRO A 199 15.56 -28.83 -40.50
C PRO A 199 15.83 -29.56 -41.81
N ARG A 200 17.11 -29.68 -42.20
CA ARG A 200 17.51 -30.56 -43.31
C ARG A 200 17.59 -32.00 -42.83
N ALA A 201 16.52 -32.76 -43.10
CA ALA A 201 16.59 -34.21 -43.19
C ALA A 201 17.50 -34.63 -44.36
N GLY A 202 18.30 -35.68 -44.14
CA GLY A 202 19.37 -36.12 -45.03
C GLY A 202 18.96 -37.00 -46.22
N GLN A 203 19.98 -37.71 -46.71
CA GLN A 203 20.06 -38.58 -47.92
C GLN A 203 20.39 -37.80 -49.21
N GLY A 204 21.43 -38.14 -49.98
CA GLY A 204 22.45 -39.17 -49.86
C GLY A 204 23.19 -39.30 -51.19
N ARG A 205 24.48 -39.69 -51.11
CA ARG A 205 25.19 -40.55 -52.07
C ARG A 205 25.27 -40.10 -53.56
N ARG A 206 26.49 -39.75 -54.01
CA ARG A 206 27.43 -40.59 -54.80
C ARG A 206 28.26 -39.78 -55.82
N ARG A 207 29.59 -40.00 -55.76
CA ARG A 207 30.57 -40.10 -56.86
C ARG A 207 30.81 -38.79 -57.66
N HIS A 208 31.94 -38.49 -58.30
CA HIS A 208 33.02 -39.26 -58.92
C HIS A 208 34.27 -38.35 -59.02
N GLN A 209 35.46 -38.99 -59.06
CA GLN A 209 36.65 -38.68 -59.88
C GLN A 209 37.37 -37.33 -59.66
N ALA A 210 38.69 -37.23 -59.75
CA ALA A 210 39.81 -38.14 -59.96
C ALA A 210 41.06 -37.43 -59.44
#